data_AF-A0A1R1MCY1-F1
#
_entry.id   AF-A0A1R1MCY1-F1
#
_cell.length_a   1.000
_cell.length_b   1.000
_cell.length_c   1.000
_cell.angle_alpha   90.00
_cell.angle_beta   90.00
_cell.angle_gamma   90.00
#
_symmetry.space_group_name_H-M   'P 1'
#
loop_
_entity.id
_entity.type
_entity.pdbx_description
1 polymer ?
#
loop_
_entity_poly.entity_id
_entity_poly.type
_entity_poly.pdbx_seq_one_letter_code
_entity_poly.pdbx_strand_id
1 'polypeptide(L)'
;MQASPIVDIENEYPHIHSTTVHRSGDLVFELYKNGYKNKVRTVRSITKSILSTLYGIALQQGELKSLDDRVISYFPEYLSNNLDSQLSKVSIRHLLSMTSGLDCCDRQARGFFKSKNWTKFYILTRRTNRRIMVHCRV
;
A
#
# COMPACT_ATOMS: atom_id res chain seq x y z
N MET A 1 -16.87 32.84 23.61
CA MET A 1 -16.62 31.73 22.65
C MET A 1 -16.14 30.54 23.48
N GLN A 2 -17.05 29.62 23.82
CA GLN A 2 -16.70 28.43 24.60
C GLN A 2 -15.86 27.51 23.72
N ALA A 3 -14.64 27.21 24.16
CA ALA A 3 -13.84 26.14 23.58
C ALA A 3 -14.64 24.84 23.70
N SER A 4 -14.85 24.14 22.58
CA SER A 4 -15.44 22.81 22.54
C SER A 4 -14.74 21.88 23.54
N PRO A 5 -15.43 20.90 24.13
CA PRO A 5 -14.78 19.96 25.03
C PRO A 5 -13.67 19.27 24.24
N ILE A 6 -12.43 19.48 24.66
CA ILE A 6 -11.29 18.72 24.14
C ILE A 6 -11.65 17.27 24.45
N VAL A 7 -11.99 16.50 23.42
CA VAL A 7 -12.22 15.06 23.54
C VAL A 7 -11.03 14.49 24.29
N ASP A 8 -11.29 13.78 25.38
CA ASP A 8 -10.23 13.16 26.18
C ASP A 8 -9.76 11.90 25.45
N ILE A 9 -8.96 12.12 24.40
CA ILE A 9 -8.41 11.05 23.54
C ILE A 9 -7.58 10.06 24.38
N GLU A 10 -7.05 10.51 25.52
CA GLU A 10 -6.27 9.67 26.40
C GLU A 10 -7.14 8.57 27.04
N ASN A 11 -8.31 8.94 27.55
CA ASN A 11 -9.21 8.02 28.24
C ASN A 11 -10.22 7.32 27.32
N GLU A 12 -10.68 7.97 26.25
CA GLU A 12 -11.69 7.40 25.35
C GLU A 12 -11.12 6.38 24.35
N TYR A 13 -9.83 6.49 24.00
CA TYR A 13 -9.19 5.64 22.98
C TYR A 13 -7.92 4.95 23.49
N PRO A 14 -8.03 3.82 24.21
CA PRO A 14 -6.89 3.16 24.85
C PRO A 14 -5.85 2.62 23.86
N HIS A 15 -6.25 2.34 22.62
CA HIS A 15 -5.36 1.83 21.56
C HIS A 15 -4.74 2.92 20.68
N ILE A 16 -5.13 4.18 20.84
CA ILE A 16 -4.43 5.30 20.23
C ILE A 16 -3.22 5.60 21.09
N HIS A 17 -2.05 5.51 20.49
CA HIS A 17 -0.82 5.75 21.21
C HIS A 17 -0.14 7.07 20.87
N SER A 18 -0.43 7.64 19.70
CA SER A 18 0.16 8.90 19.26
C SER A 18 -0.82 9.64 18.34
N THR A 19 -0.99 10.94 18.56
CA THR A 19 -1.84 11.80 17.75
C THR A 19 -1.20 13.17 17.66
N THR A 20 -1.12 13.73 16.45
CA THR A 20 -0.69 15.10 16.22
C THR A 20 -1.68 15.78 15.29
N VAL A 21 -1.95 17.07 15.53
CA VAL A 21 -2.80 17.89 14.67
C VAL A 21 -2.01 19.12 14.26
N HIS A 22 -1.87 19.31 12.96
CA HIS A 22 -1.28 20.51 12.38
C HIS A 22 -2.36 21.35 11.72
N ARG A 23 -2.31 22.67 11.92
CA ARG A 23 -3.18 23.64 11.25
C ARG A 23 -2.29 24.72 10.62
N SER A 24 -2.36 24.87 9.30
CA SER A 24 -1.55 25.84 8.56
C SER A 24 -0.04 25.67 8.76
N GLY A 25 0.43 24.44 8.97
CA GLY A 25 1.83 24.12 9.27
C GLY A 25 2.15 24.07 10.76
N ASP A 26 1.38 24.78 11.59
CA ASP A 26 1.63 24.87 13.03
C ASP A 26 1.07 23.66 13.78
N LEU A 27 1.84 23.14 14.73
CA LEU A 27 1.39 22.09 15.65
C LEU A 27 0.43 22.69 16.69
N VAL A 28 -0.84 22.32 16.62
CA VAL A 28 -1.88 22.82 17.53
C VAL A 28 -2.28 21.81 18.61
N PHE A 29 -1.87 20.54 18.46
CA PHE A 29 -2.11 19.48 19.44
C PHE A 29 -1.12 18.32 19.23
N GLU A 30 -0.57 17.78 20.32
CA GLU A 30 0.18 16.51 20.32
C GLU A 30 -0.14 15.67 21.57
N LEU A 31 -0.23 14.34 21.37
CA LEU A 31 -0.40 13.33 22.42
C LEU A 31 0.52 12.15 22.12
N TYR A 32 1.27 11.70 23.12
CA TYR A 32 2.11 10.49 23.03
C TYR A 32 2.02 9.68 24.34
N LYS A 33 1.40 8.50 24.28
CA LYS A 33 1.30 7.61 25.46
C LYS A 33 2.60 6.84 25.68
N ASN A 34 2.89 6.42 26.91
CA ASN A 34 3.89 5.38 27.25
C ASN A 34 5.31 5.57 26.65
N GLY A 35 5.75 6.82 26.46
CA GLY A 35 7.07 7.15 25.89
C GLY A 35 7.17 6.86 24.39
N TYR A 36 6.07 7.03 23.64
CA TYR A 36 5.99 6.68 22.23
C TYR A 36 6.59 7.73 21.28
N LYS A 37 6.87 8.95 21.76
CA LYS A 37 7.32 10.10 20.95
C LYS A 37 8.56 9.79 20.08
N ASN A 38 9.56 9.12 20.66
CA ASN A 38 10.86 8.89 20.00
C ASN A 38 11.08 7.43 19.61
N LYS A 39 10.02 6.64 19.38
CA LYS A 39 10.13 5.22 19.04
C LYS A 39 9.68 4.95 17.61
N VAL A 40 10.48 4.20 16.85
CA VAL A 40 10.13 3.73 15.50
C VAL A 40 8.95 2.76 15.58
N ARG A 41 8.06 2.84 14.57
CA ARG A 41 6.86 2.00 14.47
C ARG A 41 6.62 1.50 13.07
N THR A 42 6.03 0.31 13.00
CA THR A 42 5.42 -0.18 11.78
C THR A 42 4.16 0.62 11.49
N VAL A 43 4.21 1.42 10.43
CA VAL A 43 3.09 2.26 9.97
C VAL A 43 2.14 1.54 9.00
N ARG A 44 2.41 0.26 8.71
CA ARG A 44 1.63 -0.61 7.82
C ARG A 44 1.32 0.07 6.48
N SER A 45 0.05 0.29 6.16
CA SER A 45 -0.35 0.79 4.84
C SER A 45 0.01 2.25 4.58
N ILE A 46 0.46 3.04 5.56
CA ILE A 46 1.03 4.39 5.32
C ILE A 46 2.21 4.30 4.33
N THR A 47 2.96 3.19 4.33
CA THR A 47 4.04 2.92 3.37
C THR A 47 3.59 3.05 1.91
N LYS A 48 2.31 2.78 1.59
CA LYS A 48 1.79 2.89 0.21
C LYS A 48 1.77 4.33 -0.29
N SER A 49 1.39 5.29 0.57
CA SER A 49 1.40 6.72 0.21
C SER A 49 2.83 7.22 -0.01
N ILE A 50 3.78 6.77 0.82
CA ILE A 50 5.22 7.08 0.64
C ILE A 50 5.72 6.51 -0.70
N LEU A 51 5.43 5.24 -0.99
CA LEU A 51 5.85 4.58 -2.23
C LEU A 51 5.25 5.28 -3.47
N SER A 52 3.96 5.64 -3.42
CA SER A 52 3.29 6.37 -4.51
C SER A 52 3.94 7.74 -4.75
N THR A 53 4.30 8.45 -3.67
CA THR A 53 5.00 9.74 -3.75
C THR A 53 6.38 9.58 -4.39
N LEU A 54 7.16 8.57 -3.95
CA LEU A 54 8.47 8.26 -4.53
C LEU A 54 8.38 7.92 -6.01
N TYR A 55 7.36 7.17 -6.42
CA TYR A 55 7.12 6.87 -7.83
C TYR A 55 6.86 8.16 -8.64
N GLY A 56 6.05 9.09 -8.11
CA GLY A 56 5.82 10.40 -8.71
C GLY A 56 7.10 11.22 -8.89
N ILE A 57 7.98 11.22 -7.89
CA ILE A 57 9.30 11.89 -7.96
C ILE A 57 10.17 11.25 -9.05
N ALA A 58 10.24 9.92 -9.11
CA ALA A 58 11.03 9.21 -10.10
C ALA A 58 10.51 9.42 -11.54
N LEU A 59 9.19 9.50 -11.73
CA LEU A 59 8.59 9.93 -13.01
C LEU A 59 9.04 11.35 -13.38
N GLN A 60 9.00 12.29 -12.44
CA GLN A 60 9.41 13.68 -12.70
C GLN A 60 10.90 13.77 -13.06
N GLN A 61 11.73 12.89 -12.51
CA GLN A 61 13.16 12.81 -12.81
C GLN A 61 13.48 12.09 -14.14
N GLY A 62 12.49 11.47 -14.80
CA GLY A 62 12.68 10.72 -16.03
C GLY A 62 13.27 9.31 -15.84
N GLU A 63 13.40 8.85 -14.60
CA GLU A 63 13.84 7.48 -14.25
C GLU A 63 12.78 6.43 -14.59
N LEU A 64 11.51 6.85 -14.61
CA LEU A 64 10.36 6.05 -15.02
C LEU A 64 9.64 6.75 -16.17
N LYS A 65 9.10 5.96 -17.11
CA LYS A 65 8.56 6.52 -18.36
C LYS A 65 7.10 6.91 -18.25
N SER A 66 6.25 6.00 -17.75
CA SER A 66 4.81 6.25 -17.70
C SER A 66 4.09 5.44 -16.63
N LEU A 67 2.99 6.01 -16.11
CA LEU A 67 2.02 5.28 -15.31
C LEU A 67 1.33 4.15 -16.09
N ASP A 68 1.29 4.26 -17.42
CA ASP A 68 0.62 3.29 -18.29
C ASP A 68 1.55 2.15 -18.75
N ASP A 69 2.82 2.17 -18.31
CA ASP A 69 3.74 1.05 -18.51
C ASP A 69 3.19 -0.22 -17.86
N ARG A 70 3.35 -1.36 -18.56
CA ARG A 70 2.92 -2.66 -18.06
C ARG A 70 3.85 -3.10 -16.95
N VAL A 71 3.32 -3.59 -15.84
CA VAL A 71 4.15 -4.08 -14.72
C VAL A 71 5.09 -5.20 -15.19
N ILE A 72 4.62 -6.06 -16.10
CA ILE A 72 5.41 -7.19 -16.58
C ILE A 72 6.63 -6.77 -17.42
N SER A 73 6.66 -5.58 -18.02
CA SER A 73 7.83 -5.15 -18.79
C SER A 73 9.05 -4.89 -17.91
N TYR A 74 8.86 -4.70 -16.61
CA TYR A 74 9.94 -4.58 -15.63
C TYR A 74 10.51 -5.93 -15.18
N PHE A 75 9.87 -7.04 -15.55
CA PHE A 75 10.31 -8.39 -15.20
C PHE A 75 10.35 -9.29 -16.44
N PRO A 76 11.22 -8.97 -17.42
CA PRO A 76 11.29 -9.70 -18.69
C PRO A 76 11.59 -11.19 -18.51
N GLU A 77 12.25 -11.58 -17.42
CA GLU A 77 12.57 -12.97 -17.10
C GLU A 77 11.36 -13.86 -16.81
N TYR A 78 10.17 -13.27 -16.57
CA TYR A 78 8.93 -14.03 -16.35
C TYR A 78 7.97 -13.99 -17.54
N LEU A 79 8.35 -13.35 -18.65
CA LEU A 79 7.60 -13.41 -19.91
C LEU A 79 7.69 -14.84 -20.45
N SER A 80 6.59 -15.59 -20.33
CA SER A 80 6.47 -16.95 -20.85
C SER A 80 5.07 -17.17 -21.41
N ASN A 81 4.91 -18.20 -22.24
CA ASN A 81 3.60 -18.56 -22.83
C ASN A 81 2.53 -18.91 -21.77
N ASN A 82 2.93 -19.14 -20.52
CA ASN A 82 2.04 -19.46 -19.40
C ASN A 82 1.70 -18.24 -18.54
N LEU A 83 2.11 -17.03 -18.94
CA LEU A 83 1.79 -15.81 -18.21
C LEU A 83 0.27 -15.56 -18.21
N ASP A 84 -0.26 -15.22 -17.05
CA ASP A 84 -1.66 -14.87 -16.88
C ASP A 84 -2.04 -13.65 -17.74
N SER A 85 -3.07 -13.82 -18.58
CA SER A 85 -3.56 -12.80 -19.51
C SER A 85 -4.13 -11.53 -18.84
N GLN A 86 -4.52 -11.60 -17.56
CA GLN A 86 -4.91 -10.44 -16.77
C GLN A 86 -3.69 -9.71 -16.25
N LEU A 87 -2.69 -10.45 -15.75
CA LEU A 87 -1.45 -9.87 -15.23
C LEU A 87 -0.69 -9.11 -16.31
N SER A 88 -0.68 -9.61 -17.56
CA SER A 88 -0.04 -8.93 -18.69
C SER A 88 -0.66 -7.56 -19.03
N LYS A 89 -1.90 -7.31 -18.59
CA LYS A 89 -2.62 -6.04 -18.79
C LYS A 89 -2.50 -5.08 -17.60
N VAL A 90 -1.90 -5.49 -16.49
CA VAL A 90 -1.77 -4.59 -15.33
C VAL A 90 -0.72 -3.52 -15.63
N SER A 91 -1.11 -2.25 -15.56
CA SER A 91 -0.20 -1.11 -15.62
C SER A 91 0.22 -0.67 -14.22
N ILE A 92 1.24 0.17 -14.12
CA ILE A 92 1.63 0.77 -12.84
C ILE A 92 0.48 1.60 -12.24
N ARG A 93 -0.26 2.34 -13.07
CA ARG A 93 -1.47 3.08 -12.68
C ARG A 93 -2.42 2.19 -11.89
N HIS A 94 -2.73 1.01 -12.41
CA HIS A 94 -3.63 0.07 -11.76
C HIS A 94 -3.13 -0.40 -10.38
N LEU A 95 -1.82 -0.54 -10.19
CA LEU A 95 -1.27 -0.91 -8.89
C LEU A 95 -1.37 0.25 -7.89
N LEU A 96 -1.00 1.46 -8.32
CA LEU A 96 -1.02 2.65 -7.46
C LEU A 96 -2.44 3.08 -7.08
N SER A 97 -3.43 2.80 -7.94
CA SER A 97 -4.85 3.07 -7.68
C SER A 97 -5.62 1.88 -7.10
N MET A 98 -4.97 0.73 -6.88
CA MET A 98 -5.61 -0.51 -6.41
C MET A 98 -6.74 -1.01 -7.33
N THR A 99 -6.64 -0.79 -8.64
CA THR A 99 -7.64 -1.18 -9.66
C THR A 99 -7.13 -2.23 -10.64
N SER A 100 -6.18 -3.08 -10.23
CA SER A 100 -5.59 -4.11 -11.10
C SER A 100 -6.51 -5.27 -11.46
N GLY A 101 -7.62 -5.44 -10.74
CA GLY A 101 -8.52 -6.58 -10.92
C GLY A 101 -7.92 -7.92 -10.50
N LEU A 102 -6.72 -7.91 -9.91
CA LEU A 102 -6.08 -9.10 -9.36
C LEU A 102 -6.80 -9.49 -8.07
N ASP A 103 -7.10 -10.78 -7.92
CA ASP A 103 -7.65 -11.36 -6.68
C ASP A 103 -6.85 -10.88 -5.45
N CYS A 104 -7.54 -10.44 -4.41
CA CYS A 104 -6.96 -9.92 -3.18
C CYS A 104 -6.90 -10.97 -2.07
N CYS A 105 -7.44 -12.18 -2.29
CA CYS A 105 -7.64 -13.15 -1.22
C CYS A 105 -6.33 -13.52 -0.49
N ASP A 106 -6.26 -13.13 0.78
CA ASP A 106 -5.20 -13.43 1.75
C ASP A 106 -4.95 -14.93 1.98
N ARG A 107 -5.79 -15.81 1.42
CA ARG A 107 -5.60 -17.27 1.50
C ARG A 107 -4.27 -17.71 0.88
N GLN A 108 -3.74 -16.96 -0.09
CA GLN A 108 -2.41 -17.16 -0.66
C GLN A 108 -1.30 -16.36 0.05
N ALA A 109 -1.64 -15.42 0.93
CA ALA A 109 -0.67 -14.55 1.61
C ALA A 109 0.33 -15.35 2.45
N ARG A 110 -0.08 -16.49 3.04
CA ARG A 110 0.88 -17.37 3.75
C ARG A 110 1.98 -17.92 2.84
N GLY A 111 1.63 -18.27 1.59
CA GLY A 111 2.61 -18.74 0.60
C GLY A 111 3.55 -17.61 0.17
N PHE A 112 2.99 -16.41 -0.02
CA PHE A 112 3.74 -15.20 -0.32
C PHE A 112 4.77 -14.86 0.77
N PHE A 113 4.34 -14.74 2.03
CA PHE A 113 5.23 -14.37 3.14
C PHE A 113 6.30 -15.43 3.47
N LYS A 114 6.08 -16.70 3.10
CA LYS A 114 7.08 -17.77 3.27
C LYS A 114 7.98 -17.98 2.05
N SER A 115 7.67 -17.35 0.92
CA SER A 115 8.41 -17.57 -0.31
C SER A 115 9.80 -16.92 -0.25
N LYS A 116 10.83 -17.60 -0.78
CA LYS A 116 12.17 -17.03 -0.93
C LYS A 116 12.24 -15.95 -2.01
N ASN A 117 11.35 -16.03 -3.01
CA ASN A 117 11.20 -15.05 -4.06
C ASN A 117 9.71 -14.80 -4.27
N TRP A 118 9.23 -13.73 -3.64
CA TRP A 118 7.84 -13.34 -3.64
C TRP A 118 7.38 -12.81 -5.00
N THR A 119 8.28 -12.20 -5.78
CA THR A 119 8.01 -11.73 -7.15
C THR A 119 7.67 -12.91 -8.06
N LYS A 120 8.53 -13.94 -8.07
CA LYS A 120 8.31 -15.19 -8.81
C LYS A 120 7.03 -15.88 -8.33
N PHE A 121 6.81 -15.94 -7.01
CA PHE A 121 5.59 -16.51 -6.45
C PHE A 121 4.35 -15.79 -6.98
N TYR A 122 4.32 -14.46 -6.91
CA TYR A 122 3.16 -13.68 -7.31
C TYR A 122 2.88 -13.75 -8.82
N ILE A 123 3.93 -13.69 -9.65
CA ILE A 123 3.80 -13.68 -11.12
C ILE A 123 3.45 -15.08 -11.66
N LEU A 124 4.04 -16.16 -11.12
CA LEU A 124 3.90 -17.51 -11.70
C LEU A 124 2.84 -18.39 -11.03
N THR A 125 2.42 -18.11 -9.80
CA THR A 125 1.55 -19.03 -9.04
C THR A 125 0.06 -18.77 -9.26
N ARG A 126 -0.31 -17.69 -9.97
CA ARG A 126 -1.71 -17.43 -10.31
C ARG A 126 -2.14 -18.22 -11.54
N ARG A 127 -2.96 -19.25 -11.30
CA ARG A 127 -3.84 -19.86 -12.31
C ARG A 127 -5.25 -19.33 -12.08
N THR A 128 -5.68 -18.31 -12.83
CA THR A 128 -7.08 -17.86 -12.78
C THR A 128 -7.97 -18.93 -13.40
N ASN A 129 -8.62 -19.75 -12.57
CA ASN A 129 -9.74 -20.56 -13.05
C ASN A 129 -10.95 -20.55 -12.11
N ARG A 130 -11.12 -19.51 -11.27
CA ARG A 130 -12.36 -19.29 -10.51
C ARG A 130 -12.69 -17.79 -10.44
N ARG A 131 -13.97 -17.49 -10.67
CA ARG A 131 -14.61 -16.17 -10.76
C ARG A 131 -14.00 -15.14 -9.80
N ILE A 132 -13.59 -14.00 -10.35
CA ILE A 132 -13.04 -12.86 -9.63
C ILE A 132 -14.10 -12.30 -8.69
N MET A 133 -13.89 -12.42 -7.39
CA MET A 133 -14.72 -11.78 -6.38
C MET A 133 -14.16 -10.37 -6.15
N VAL A 134 -14.82 -9.39 -6.76
CA VAL A 134 -14.46 -7.96 -6.70
C VAL A 134 -14.90 -7.39 -5.35
N HIS A 135 -14.31 -7.82 -4.23
CA HIS A 135 -14.59 -7.26 -2.91
C HIS A 135 -13.31 -7.13 -2.08
N CYS A 136 -12.42 -6.25 -2.55
CA CYS A 136 -11.49 -5.54 -1.67
C CYS A 136 -11.66 -4.05 -1.95
N ARG A 137 -12.66 -3.44 -1.33
CA ARG A 137 -12.56 -2.04 -0.93
C ARG A 137 -11.98 -2.07 0.48
N VAL A 138 -10.94 -1.27 0.71
CA VAL A 138 -10.34 -1.05 2.03
C VAL A 138 -11.40 -0.47 2.97
#